data_AF-H3GG61-F1
#
_entry.id   AF-H3GG61-F1
#
_cell.length_a   1.000
_cell.length_b   1.000
_cell.length_c   1.000
_cell.angle_alpha   90.00
_cell.angle_beta   90.00
_cell.angle_gamma   90.00
#
_symmetry.space_group_name_H-M   'P 1'
#
loop_
_entity.id
_entity.type
_entity.pdbx_description
1 polymer ?
#
loop_
_entity_poly.entity_id
_entity_poly.type
_entity_poly.pdbx_seq_one_letter_code
_entity_poly.pdbx_strand_id
1 'polypeptide(L)'
;MNSTDFRSTASTKVDMNDDEPKSSRVRLASFPLLEDDTDNFIYEDDGESNDGDSTSELCQYIQRLEKEKHELENEAQLLRNHEASQQVKLQATERRVEMLEASLKDALSASDTFRQEMDVVLALQASERERMASLVALLEEAQNRYEDAERARQSAIFKLSSLQASRANATSQSLLPPVLQSTPSPRGSSRSDTFLDDTLDFGERIEKYKRDIELLRQKLELTEEQAAERQKMAVSLALHEAQLDYSNVVEHMKLECERRLNEWRHDEAVRAKERESAMDEDRYSIRLETKHALQRSQIDQRVAYLQAQTEFTTGARGQRGPAESDFSIGTLDEVLVRMQLEQVRTRRFEALKKVLLIRHAKLNRSAKELFCRWKIQVSNTRILRLNAVLHMHRIVLHLESRKKLACFNTWRSQVRQLQAHTFQAQALSCWNRMIAVERISHVIDQTTVRSLPTFPLAIA
;
A
#
# COMPACT_ATOMS: atom_id res chain seq x y z
N MET A 1 -16.65 36.77 8.37
CA MET A 1 -17.64 37.20 7.34
C MET A 1 -16.97 37.13 5.98
N ASN A 2 -17.62 36.41 5.05
CA ASN A 2 -17.27 36.11 3.64
C ASN A 2 -16.01 35.22 3.47
N SER A 3 -16.03 33.88 3.42
CA SER A 3 -16.84 32.86 2.73
C SER A 3 -16.80 32.94 1.20
N THR A 4 -15.96 32.09 0.61
CA THR A 4 -16.15 31.56 -0.75
C THR A 4 -15.76 30.09 -0.76
N ASP A 5 -16.80 29.27 -0.73
CA ASP A 5 -16.83 27.85 -1.10
C ASP A 5 -16.45 27.65 -2.57
N PHE A 6 -15.67 26.61 -2.87
CA PHE A 6 -15.83 25.90 -4.14
C PHE A 6 -15.76 24.38 -3.97
N ARG A 7 -16.94 23.82 -4.21
CA ARG A 7 -17.40 22.45 -4.36
C ARG A 7 -16.44 21.45 -5.01
N SER A 8 -16.47 20.26 -4.40
CA SER A 8 -16.33 18.92 -4.97
C SER A 8 -17.25 18.68 -6.18
N THR A 9 -16.73 17.99 -7.21
CA THR A 9 -17.36 16.89 -7.99
C THR A 9 -16.49 16.53 -9.19
N ALA A 10 -16.08 15.26 -9.32
CA ALA A 10 -16.21 14.48 -10.57
C ALA A 10 -15.70 13.05 -10.33
N SER A 11 -16.66 12.16 -10.09
CA SER A 11 -16.54 10.72 -10.23
C SER A 11 -16.29 10.40 -11.72
N THR A 12 -15.12 9.86 -12.02
CA THR A 12 -14.79 9.36 -13.36
C THR A 12 -15.51 8.03 -13.55
N LYS A 13 -16.70 8.07 -14.16
CA LYS A 13 -17.30 6.91 -14.85
C LYS A 13 -16.34 6.51 -15.97
N VAL A 14 -15.74 5.34 -15.83
CA VAL A 14 -15.05 4.65 -16.93
C VAL A 14 -16.09 3.72 -17.53
N ASP A 15 -16.71 4.14 -18.63
CA ASP A 15 -17.41 3.27 -19.57
C ASP A 15 -16.34 2.45 -20.30
N MET A 16 -16.24 1.17 -19.97
CA MET A 16 -15.59 0.17 -20.82
C MET A 16 -16.69 -0.52 -21.63
N ASN A 17 -16.97 0.03 -22.81
CA ASN A 17 -17.46 -0.77 -23.91
C ASN A 17 -16.24 -1.50 -24.47
N ASP A 18 -16.17 -2.80 -24.25
CA ASP A 18 -15.31 -3.68 -25.05
C ASP A 18 -16.17 -4.84 -25.54
N ASP A 19 -16.56 -4.71 -26.81
CA ASP A 19 -17.16 -5.74 -27.63
C ASP A 19 -16.11 -6.84 -27.87
N GLU A 20 -16.35 -8.05 -27.36
CA GLU A 20 -15.80 -9.25 -27.98
C GLU A 20 -16.89 -10.30 -28.29
N PRO A 21 -16.88 -10.86 -29.51
CA PRO A 21 -17.92 -11.76 -29.99
C PRO A 21 -17.71 -13.17 -29.43
N LYS A 22 -18.70 -13.66 -28.69
CA LYS A 22 -18.84 -15.08 -28.36
C LYS A 22 -19.03 -15.88 -29.64
N SER A 23 -17.98 -16.57 -30.09
CA SER A 23 -18.09 -17.63 -31.10
C SER A 23 -18.77 -18.87 -30.49
N SER A 24 -20.09 -18.85 -30.41
CA SER A 24 -20.88 -20.06 -30.21
C SER A 24 -20.94 -20.82 -31.52
N ARG A 25 -20.08 -21.84 -31.64
CA ARG A 25 -20.14 -22.86 -32.69
C ARG A 25 -21.38 -23.70 -32.48
N VAL A 26 -22.53 -23.20 -32.93
CA VAL A 26 -23.77 -23.96 -33.07
C VAL A 26 -23.54 -24.97 -34.20
N ARG A 27 -23.39 -26.25 -33.84
CA ARG A 27 -23.51 -27.35 -34.81
C ARG A 27 -24.98 -27.41 -35.22
N LEU A 28 -25.27 -27.03 -36.46
CA LEU A 28 -26.55 -27.30 -37.10
C LEU A 28 -26.76 -28.81 -37.18
N ALA A 29 -27.90 -29.26 -36.65
CA ALA A 29 -28.43 -30.59 -36.88
C ALA A 29 -28.73 -30.73 -38.38
N SER A 30 -28.11 -31.72 -39.01
CA SER A 30 -28.41 -32.14 -40.37
C SER A 30 -29.78 -32.81 -40.39
N PHE A 31 -30.74 -32.18 -41.05
CA PHE A 31 -32.03 -32.77 -41.42
C PHE A 31 -31.80 -33.93 -42.39
N PRO A 32 -32.52 -35.08 -42.26
CA PRO A 32 -32.57 -36.08 -43.31
C PRO A 32 -33.37 -35.52 -44.49
N LEU A 33 -32.74 -35.48 -45.65
CA LEU A 33 -33.35 -35.28 -46.95
C LEU A 33 -34.26 -36.49 -47.22
N LEU A 34 -35.57 -36.34 -47.02
CA LEU A 34 -36.56 -37.29 -47.54
C LEU A 34 -36.67 -37.01 -49.04
N GLU A 35 -36.05 -37.88 -49.83
CA GLU A 35 -36.19 -37.91 -51.27
C GLU A 35 -37.65 -38.20 -51.66
N ASP A 36 -38.08 -37.44 -52.64
CA ASP A 36 -39.41 -37.38 -53.24
C ASP A 36 -39.52 -38.55 -54.22
N ASP A 37 -39.99 -39.71 -53.74
CA ASP A 37 -40.36 -40.84 -54.59
C ASP A 37 -41.75 -40.58 -55.19
N THR A 38 -41.79 -39.76 -56.22
CA THR A 38 -42.89 -39.69 -57.18
C THR A 38 -42.37 -39.99 -58.57
N ASP A 39 -42.50 -41.25 -59.01
CA ASP A 39 -43.23 -41.57 -60.23
C ASP A 39 -43.13 -43.05 -60.63
N ASN A 40 -44.23 -43.50 -61.24
CA ASN A 40 -44.40 -44.69 -62.06
C ASN A 40 -44.35 -46.05 -61.38
N PHE A 41 -45.51 -46.57 -60.99
CA PHE A 41 -45.89 -47.90 -61.47
C PHE A 41 -47.39 -47.98 -61.82
N ILE A 42 -47.57 -48.56 -63.01
CA ILE A 42 -48.74 -48.78 -63.85
C ILE A 42 -49.90 -49.47 -63.11
N TYR A 43 -51.14 -49.03 -63.39
CA TYR A 43 -52.38 -49.76 -63.12
C TYR A 43 -52.56 -50.87 -64.15
N GLU A 44 -52.52 -52.13 -63.72
CA GLU A 44 -53.28 -53.27 -64.26
C GLU A 44 -53.71 -54.09 -63.01
N ASP A 45 -55.00 -54.22 -62.72
CA ASP A 45 -55.80 -55.44 -62.98
C ASP A 45 -55.08 -56.67 -62.39
N ASP A 46 -55.55 -57.31 -61.32
CA ASP A 46 -56.73 -58.19 -61.31
C ASP A 46 -57.16 -58.48 -59.87
N GLY A 47 -58.44 -58.84 -59.70
CA GLY A 47 -59.05 -59.14 -58.43
C GLY A 47 -58.58 -60.42 -57.71
N GLU A 48 -59.04 -60.47 -56.46
CA GLU A 48 -59.18 -61.62 -55.57
C GLU A 48 -57.93 -62.15 -54.84
N SER A 49 -58.13 -62.25 -53.51
CA SER A 49 -57.45 -63.09 -52.53
C SER A 49 -56.12 -62.59 -51.96
N ASN A 50 -56.16 -61.68 -50.96
CA ASN A 50 -55.18 -61.76 -49.88
C ASN A 50 -55.56 -61.03 -48.57
N ASP A 51 -56.72 -61.34 -47.98
CA ASP A 51 -57.01 -60.92 -46.58
C ASP A 51 -56.02 -61.54 -45.56
N GLY A 52 -55.12 -62.43 -46.00
CA GLY A 52 -54.03 -63.00 -45.20
C GLY A 52 -52.82 -62.08 -45.05
N ASP A 53 -52.45 -61.30 -46.07
CA ASP A 53 -51.21 -60.49 -46.04
C ASP A 53 -51.39 -59.10 -45.41
N SER A 54 -52.58 -58.49 -45.45
CA SER A 54 -52.80 -57.18 -44.83
C SER A 54 -52.60 -57.19 -43.30
N THR A 55 -52.87 -58.33 -42.65
CA THR A 55 -52.62 -58.47 -41.21
C THR A 55 -51.13 -58.59 -40.88
N SER A 56 -50.35 -59.25 -41.75
CA SER A 56 -48.89 -59.37 -41.65
C SER A 56 -48.21 -58.01 -41.85
N GLU A 57 -48.64 -57.25 -42.86
CA GLU A 57 -48.14 -55.90 -43.13
C GLU A 57 -48.43 -54.93 -41.98
N LEU A 58 -49.63 -54.99 -41.39
CA LEU A 58 -49.99 -54.21 -40.22
C LEU A 58 -49.13 -54.58 -39.00
N CYS A 59 -48.88 -55.87 -38.76
CA CYS A 59 -47.99 -56.32 -37.70
C CYS A 59 -46.55 -55.82 -37.90
N GLN A 60 -46.02 -55.87 -39.13
CA GLN A 60 -44.69 -55.34 -39.45
C GLN A 60 -44.61 -53.81 -39.31
N TYR A 61 -45.69 -53.10 -39.62
CA TYR A 61 -45.78 -51.66 -39.42
C TYR A 61 -45.82 -51.29 -37.93
N ILE A 62 -46.63 -52.00 -37.13
CA ILE A 62 -46.67 -51.83 -35.66
C ILE A 62 -45.30 -52.11 -35.06
N GLN A 63 -44.62 -53.18 -35.48
CA GLN A 63 -43.28 -53.50 -34.99
C GLN A 63 -42.24 -52.42 -35.37
N ARG A 64 -42.34 -51.82 -36.57
CA ARG A 64 -41.51 -50.68 -36.96
C ARG A 64 -41.78 -49.46 -36.08
N LEU A 65 -43.05 -49.11 -35.85
CA LEU A 65 -43.42 -48.00 -34.97
C LEU A 65 -42.98 -48.24 -33.52
N GLU A 66 -43.09 -49.47 -33.01
CA GLU A 66 -42.60 -49.82 -31.69
C GLU A 66 -41.07 -49.66 -31.60
N LYS A 67 -40.34 -50.08 -32.64
CA LYS A 67 -38.89 -49.90 -32.71
C LYS A 67 -38.51 -48.41 -32.75
N GLU A 68 -39.14 -47.62 -33.60
CA GLU A 68 -38.93 -46.17 -33.69
C GLU A 68 -39.27 -45.46 -32.38
N LYS A 69 -40.36 -45.86 -31.71
CA LYS A 69 -40.73 -45.35 -30.38
C LYS A 69 -39.62 -45.64 -29.36
N HIS A 70 -39.11 -46.86 -29.31
CA HIS A 70 -38.01 -47.20 -28.39
C HIS A 70 -36.72 -46.41 -28.72
N GLU A 71 -36.43 -46.20 -30.00
CA GLU A 71 -35.27 -45.39 -30.44
C GLU A 71 -35.41 -43.92 -30.00
N LEU A 72 -36.60 -43.31 -30.18
CA LEU A 72 -36.89 -41.95 -29.74
C LEU A 72 -36.88 -41.81 -28.21
N GLU A 73 -37.39 -42.81 -27.47
CA GLU A 73 -37.34 -42.82 -26.00
C GLU A 73 -35.88 -42.88 -25.51
N ASN A 74 -35.03 -43.68 -26.17
CA ASN A 74 -33.60 -43.75 -25.86
C ASN A 74 -32.88 -42.42 -26.17
N GLU A 75 -33.19 -41.78 -27.30
CA GLU A 75 -32.61 -40.48 -27.65
C GLU A 75 -33.04 -39.38 -26.67
N ALA A 76 -34.33 -39.34 -26.30
CA ALA A 76 -34.83 -38.42 -25.28
C ALA A 76 -34.14 -38.65 -23.92
N GLN A 77 -33.89 -39.89 -23.54
CA GLN A 77 -33.18 -40.20 -22.30
C GLN A 77 -31.69 -39.78 -22.35
N LEU A 78 -31.03 -39.96 -23.50
CA LEU A 78 -29.65 -39.49 -23.70
C LEU A 78 -29.56 -37.96 -23.62
N LEU A 79 -30.50 -37.23 -24.21
CA LEU A 79 -30.55 -35.78 -24.14
C LEU A 79 -30.77 -35.29 -22.70
N ARG A 80 -31.69 -35.90 -21.95
CA ARG A 80 -31.89 -35.59 -20.52
C ARG A 80 -30.62 -35.84 -19.69
N ASN A 81 -29.94 -36.95 -19.94
CA ASN A 81 -28.67 -37.25 -19.26
C ASN A 81 -27.58 -36.23 -19.61
N HIS A 82 -27.55 -35.77 -20.88
CA HIS A 82 -26.62 -34.74 -21.31
C HIS A 82 -26.91 -33.39 -20.65
N GLU A 83 -28.18 -32.98 -20.60
CA GLU A 83 -28.63 -31.76 -19.92
C GLU A 83 -28.30 -31.79 -18.42
N ALA A 84 -28.60 -32.89 -17.73
CA ALA A 84 -28.23 -33.08 -16.32
C ALA A 84 -26.71 -32.98 -16.12
N SER A 85 -25.90 -33.57 -17.01
CA SER A 85 -24.43 -33.45 -16.95
C SER A 85 -23.96 -32.01 -17.16
N GLN A 86 -24.57 -31.28 -18.10
CA GLN A 86 -24.25 -29.87 -18.33
C GLN A 86 -24.64 -29.00 -17.11
N GLN A 87 -25.80 -29.24 -16.51
CA GLN A 87 -26.25 -28.52 -15.32
C GLN A 87 -25.30 -28.71 -14.13
N VAL A 88 -24.81 -29.93 -13.90
CA VAL A 88 -23.80 -30.20 -12.86
C VAL A 88 -22.49 -29.46 -13.17
N LYS A 89 -22.05 -29.40 -14.43
CA LYS A 89 -20.86 -28.63 -14.83
C LYS A 89 -21.04 -27.13 -14.59
N LEU A 90 -22.21 -26.59 -14.94
CA LEU A 90 -22.54 -25.17 -14.71
C LEU A 90 -22.52 -24.84 -13.22
N GLN A 91 -23.17 -25.63 -12.38
CA GLN A 91 -23.14 -25.44 -10.92
C GLN A 91 -21.73 -25.55 -10.34
N ALA A 92 -20.89 -26.46 -10.86
CA ALA A 92 -19.49 -26.56 -10.44
C ALA A 92 -18.68 -25.32 -10.84
N THR A 93 -18.93 -24.76 -12.03
CA THR A 93 -18.28 -23.51 -12.46
C THR A 93 -18.78 -22.30 -11.67
N GLU A 94 -20.08 -22.22 -11.36
CA GLU A 94 -20.65 -21.14 -10.52
C GLU A 94 -20.02 -21.13 -9.13
N ARG A 95 -19.96 -22.28 -8.44
CA ARG A 95 -19.27 -22.40 -7.14
C ARG A 95 -17.80 -22.00 -7.22
N ARG A 96 -17.13 -22.31 -8.34
CA ARG A 96 -15.73 -21.91 -8.55
C ARG A 96 -15.60 -20.39 -8.71
N VAL A 97 -16.53 -19.76 -9.44
CA VAL A 97 -16.57 -18.30 -9.58
C VAL A 97 -16.82 -17.65 -8.23
N GLU A 98 -17.81 -18.11 -7.45
CA GLU A 98 -18.09 -17.60 -6.11
C GLU A 98 -16.87 -17.68 -5.18
N MET A 99 -16.12 -18.81 -5.20
CA MET A 99 -14.88 -18.93 -4.43
C MET A 99 -13.79 -17.96 -4.89
N LEU A 100 -13.66 -17.74 -6.20
CA LEU A 100 -12.68 -16.80 -6.74
C LEU A 100 -13.05 -15.34 -6.41
N GLU A 101 -14.33 -15.00 -6.43
CA GLU A 101 -14.84 -13.70 -6.03
C GLU A 101 -14.62 -13.44 -4.54
N ALA A 102 -14.90 -14.43 -3.68
CA ALA A 102 -14.58 -14.35 -2.25
C ALA A 102 -13.08 -14.17 -2.02
N SER A 103 -12.23 -14.94 -2.70
CA SER A 103 -10.77 -14.81 -2.60
C SER A 103 -10.27 -13.45 -3.10
N LEU A 104 -10.88 -12.90 -4.15
CA LEU A 104 -10.54 -11.56 -4.66
C LEU A 104 -10.91 -10.49 -3.63
N LYS A 105 -12.09 -10.60 -3.03
CA LYS A 105 -12.56 -9.68 -1.99
C LYS A 105 -11.64 -9.70 -0.78
N ASP A 106 -11.24 -10.89 -0.33
CA ASP A 106 -10.28 -11.05 0.77
C ASP A 106 -8.93 -10.42 0.41
N ALA A 107 -8.42 -10.66 -0.80
CA ALA A 107 -7.16 -10.07 -1.26
C ALA A 107 -7.21 -8.52 -1.33
N LEU A 108 -8.32 -7.95 -1.80
CA LEU A 108 -8.52 -6.50 -1.80
C LEU A 108 -8.57 -5.94 -0.38
N SER A 109 -9.30 -6.60 0.53
CA SER A 109 -9.36 -6.17 1.93
C SER A 109 -7.99 -6.18 2.61
N ALA A 110 -7.17 -7.21 2.36
CA ALA A 110 -5.81 -7.31 2.88
C ALA A 110 -4.87 -6.24 2.28
N SER A 111 -5.08 -5.87 1.01
CA SER A 111 -4.35 -4.75 0.38
C SER A 111 -4.72 -3.41 1.01
N ASP A 112 -6.00 -3.21 1.33
CA ASP A 112 -6.48 -1.99 1.98
C ASP A 112 -5.95 -1.85 3.41
N THR A 113 -5.93 -2.93 4.19
CA THR A 113 -5.33 -2.92 5.53
C THR A 113 -3.83 -2.62 5.46
N PHE A 114 -3.10 -3.22 4.52
CA PHE A 114 -1.67 -2.95 4.35
C PHE A 114 -1.39 -1.49 3.97
N ARG A 115 -2.23 -0.90 3.13
CA ARG A 115 -2.13 0.53 2.78
C ARG A 115 -2.37 1.42 3.99
N GLN A 116 -3.39 1.14 4.79
CA GLN A 116 -3.67 1.87 6.03
C GLN A 116 -2.50 1.77 7.02
N GLU A 117 -1.90 0.58 7.19
CA GLU A 117 -0.71 0.40 8.02
C GLU A 117 0.48 1.25 7.52
N MET A 118 0.70 1.32 6.20
CA MET A 118 1.75 2.17 5.63
C MET A 118 1.50 3.66 5.85
N ASP A 119 0.25 4.12 5.73
CA ASP A 119 -0.11 5.51 5.97
C ASP A 119 0.14 5.90 7.44
N VAL A 120 -0.20 5.01 8.39
CA VAL A 120 0.10 5.20 9.82
C VAL A 120 1.61 5.27 10.08
N VAL A 121 2.41 4.41 9.45
CA VAL A 121 3.88 4.43 9.59
C VAL A 121 4.47 5.73 9.03
N LEU A 122 3.95 6.23 7.90
CA LEU A 122 4.39 7.51 7.32
C LEU A 122 4.01 8.70 8.23
N ALA A 123 2.82 8.69 8.81
CA ALA A 123 2.38 9.71 9.76
C ALA A 123 3.26 9.72 11.03
N LEU A 124 3.56 8.55 11.60
CA LEU A 124 4.49 8.41 12.72
C LEU A 124 5.89 8.93 12.38
N GLN A 125 6.40 8.62 11.19
CA GLN A 125 7.70 9.12 10.78
C GLN A 125 7.71 10.66 10.59
N ALA A 126 6.61 11.24 10.12
CA ALA A 126 6.46 12.69 10.01
C ALA A 126 6.45 13.35 11.39
N SER A 127 5.71 12.80 12.35
CA SER A 127 5.65 13.33 13.72
C SER A 127 6.99 13.20 14.45
N GLU A 128 7.74 12.11 14.24
CA GLU A 128 9.10 11.97 14.77
C GLU A 128 10.06 13.02 14.19
N ARG A 129 9.96 13.33 12.89
CA ARG A 129 10.76 14.39 12.26
C ARG A 129 10.43 15.77 12.82
N GLU A 130 9.15 16.06 13.04
CA GLU A 130 8.71 17.31 13.65
C GLU A 130 9.22 17.43 15.08
N ARG A 131 9.14 16.36 15.88
CA ARG A 131 9.71 16.31 17.23
C ARG A 131 11.22 16.56 17.24
N MET A 132 11.96 15.96 16.30
CA MET A 132 13.40 16.22 16.16
C MET A 132 13.67 17.67 15.77
N ALA A 133 12.90 18.26 14.86
CA ALA A 133 13.05 19.66 14.48
C ALA A 133 12.80 20.61 15.67
N SER A 134 11.79 20.32 16.49
CA SER A 134 11.50 21.06 17.72
C SER A 134 12.65 20.96 18.73
N LEU A 135 13.22 19.77 18.92
CA LEU A 135 14.39 19.59 19.79
C LEU A 135 15.62 20.35 19.29
N VAL A 136 15.86 20.39 17.98
CA VAL A 136 16.96 21.17 17.39
C VAL A 136 16.76 22.67 17.64
N ALA A 137 15.54 23.19 17.44
CA ALA A 137 15.24 24.59 17.72
C ALA A 137 15.46 24.97 19.19
N LEU A 138 15.07 24.09 20.13
CA LEU A 138 15.32 24.30 21.56
C LEU A 138 16.81 24.29 21.91
N LEU A 139 17.61 23.44 21.25
CA LEU A 139 19.06 23.41 21.42
C LEU A 139 19.73 24.68 20.87
N GLU A 140 19.31 25.16 19.71
CA GLU A 140 19.79 26.41 19.12
C GLU A 140 19.45 27.61 20.02
N GLU A 141 18.22 27.67 20.56
CA GLU A 141 17.83 28.72 21.50
C GLU A 141 18.67 28.66 22.80
N ALA A 142 18.87 27.47 23.36
CA ALA A 142 19.71 27.30 24.55
C ALA A 142 21.17 27.71 24.28
N GLN A 143 21.71 27.40 23.10
CA GLN A 143 23.05 27.82 22.70
C GLN A 143 23.14 29.34 22.57
N ASN A 144 22.17 29.99 21.93
CA ASN A 144 22.14 31.45 21.79
C ASN A 144 22.12 32.14 23.17
N ARG A 145 21.30 31.64 24.10
CA ARG A 145 21.26 32.15 25.49
C ARG A 145 22.60 31.98 26.22
N TYR A 146 23.30 30.87 25.98
CA TYR A 146 24.62 30.64 26.54
C TYR A 146 25.65 31.64 25.98
N GLU A 147 25.66 31.87 24.67
CA GLU A 147 26.53 32.84 24.02
C GLU A 147 26.26 34.29 24.48
N ASP A 148 24.99 34.65 24.67
CA ASP A 148 24.58 35.93 25.26
C ASP A 148 25.10 36.11 26.68
N ALA A 149 24.95 35.07 27.53
CA ALA A 149 25.45 35.07 28.89
C ALA A 149 26.99 35.20 28.93
N GLU A 150 27.69 34.53 28.02
CA GLU A 150 29.15 34.60 27.93
C GLU A 150 29.61 36.00 27.45
N ARG A 151 28.93 36.61 26.48
CA ARG A 151 29.18 38.00 26.09
C ARG A 151 28.93 38.98 27.24
N ALA A 152 27.86 38.79 28.01
CA ALA A 152 27.58 39.60 29.20
C ALA A 152 28.68 39.44 30.27
N ARG A 153 29.17 38.21 30.49
CA ARG A 153 30.28 37.91 31.39
C ARG A 153 31.57 38.61 30.97
N GLN A 154 31.93 38.53 29.69
CA GLN A 154 33.12 39.21 29.14
C GLN A 154 33.02 40.74 29.27
N SER A 155 31.84 41.32 29.01
CA SER A 155 31.59 42.75 29.23
C SER A 155 31.77 43.15 30.70
N ALA A 156 31.27 42.34 31.64
CA ALA A 156 31.43 42.58 33.06
C ALA A 156 32.91 42.51 33.50
N ILE A 157 33.67 41.53 33.00
CA ILE A 157 35.12 41.41 33.25
C ILE A 157 35.87 42.64 32.72
N PHE A 158 35.57 43.09 31.50
CA PHE A 158 36.17 44.28 30.93
C PHE A 158 35.86 45.53 31.77
N LYS A 159 34.60 45.72 32.20
CA LYS A 159 34.21 46.82 33.08
C LYS A 159 34.96 46.76 34.42
N LEU A 160 35.05 45.60 35.06
CA LEU A 160 35.81 45.42 36.30
C LEU A 160 37.30 45.74 36.12
N SER A 161 37.91 45.28 35.03
CA SER A 161 39.30 45.59 34.69
C SER A 161 39.50 47.09 34.48
N SER A 162 38.58 47.76 33.77
CA SER A 162 38.62 49.21 33.56
C SER A 162 38.46 50.01 34.87
N LEU A 163 37.62 49.54 35.79
CA LEU A 163 37.46 50.12 37.13
C LEU A 163 38.71 49.92 37.98
N GLN A 164 39.35 48.75 37.92
CA GLN A 164 40.62 48.50 38.60
C GLN A 164 41.75 49.39 38.04
N ALA A 165 41.84 49.54 36.72
CA ALA A 165 42.81 50.43 36.08
C ALA A 165 42.55 51.90 36.44
N SER A 166 41.28 52.34 36.44
CA SER A 166 40.90 53.69 36.85
C SER A 166 41.20 53.96 38.32
N ARG A 167 40.97 52.97 39.20
CA ARG A 167 41.33 53.05 40.62
C ARG A 167 42.85 53.13 40.81
N ALA A 168 43.62 52.35 40.07
CA ALA A 168 45.08 52.42 40.08
C ALA A 168 45.56 53.82 39.65
N ASN A 169 45.02 54.35 38.54
CA ASN A 169 45.36 55.68 38.02
C ASN A 169 44.96 56.82 38.98
N ALA A 170 43.78 56.75 39.60
CA ALA A 170 43.35 57.73 40.61
C ALA A 170 44.25 57.69 41.86
N THR A 171 44.70 56.49 42.26
CA THR A 171 45.68 56.31 43.35
C THR A 171 47.03 56.91 42.96
N SER A 172 47.45 56.78 41.70
CA SER A 172 48.66 57.41 41.16
C SER A 172 48.54 58.95 41.06
N GLN A 173 47.37 59.47 40.72
CA GLN A 173 47.12 60.93 40.66
C GLN A 173 47.00 61.57 42.05
N SER A 174 46.57 60.82 43.07
CA SER A 174 46.55 61.28 44.47
C SER A 174 47.94 61.48 45.08
N LEU A 175 49.01 61.02 44.42
CA LEU A 175 50.40 61.20 44.85
C LEU A 175 51.08 62.41 44.19
N LEU A 176 50.37 63.18 43.38
CA LEU A 176 50.85 64.44 42.80
C LEU A 176 49.99 65.63 43.28
N PRO A 177 50.59 66.79 43.62
CA PRO A 177 49.86 67.95 44.11
C PRO A 177 48.97 68.57 43.02
N PRO A 178 47.82 69.17 43.36
CA PRO A 178 46.86 69.63 42.38
C PRO A 178 47.37 70.90 41.67
N VAL A 179 47.47 70.82 40.34
CA VAL A 179 47.60 72.00 39.47
C VAL A 179 46.20 72.44 39.07
N LEU A 180 45.84 73.66 39.50
CA LEU A 180 44.67 74.41 39.05
C LEU A 180 44.78 74.71 37.55
N GLN A 181 43.78 74.33 36.73
CA GLN A 181 43.48 75.05 35.49
C GLN A 181 42.06 74.78 34.97
N SER A 182 41.24 75.83 35.05
CA SER A 182 40.29 76.37 34.07
C SER A 182 39.50 75.45 33.12
N THR A 183 38.17 75.63 33.17
CA THR A 183 37.19 75.57 32.07
C THR A 183 37.76 75.79 30.66
N PRO A 184 37.22 75.07 29.65
CA PRO A 184 36.30 75.76 28.74
C PRO A 184 35.11 74.93 28.26
N SER A 185 34.02 75.65 27.96
CA SER A 185 32.95 75.23 27.03
C SER A 185 33.49 75.00 25.62
N PRO A 186 32.80 74.19 24.79
CA PRO A 186 32.33 74.80 23.56
C PRO A 186 30.88 74.45 23.19
N ARG A 187 30.26 75.48 22.60
CA ARG A 187 29.09 75.42 21.72
C ARG A 187 29.31 74.41 20.58
N GLY A 188 28.25 73.66 20.26
CA GLY A 188 28.12 72.90 19.01
C GLY A 188 26.68 73.00 18.50
N SER A 189 26.42 74.01 17.67
CA SER A 189 25.23 74.12 16.82
C SER A 189 25.40 73.21 15.61
N SER A 190 24.41 72.40 15.28
CA SER A 190 24.14 71.95 13.91
C SER A 190 22.66 71.68 13.74
N ARG A 191 22.08 72.45 12.81
CA ARG A 191 20.71 72.35 12.30
C ARG A 191 20.55 71.03 11.55
N SER A 192 19.38 70.42 11.68
CA SER A 192 18.71 69.82 10.52
C SER A 192 17.20 70.04 10.64
N ASP A 193 16.69 70.91 9.76
CA ASP A 193 15.35 70.85 9.14
C ASP A 193 14.88 69.38 9.04
N THR A 194 13.65 68.99 9.28
CA THR A 194 12.33 69.56 8.93
C THR A 194 11.31 68.61 9.59
N PHE A 195 10.20 69.09 10.12
CA PHE A 195 8.85 68.55 9.88
C PHE A 195 7.84 69.35 10.73
N LEU A 196 6.94 70.00 10.01
CA LEU A 196 5.83 70.81 10.47
C LEU A 196 4.87 69.99 11.34
N ASP A 197 4.80 70.27 12.64
CA ASP A 197 3.61 70.05 13.48
C ASP A 197 3.74 70.83 14.81
N ASP A 198 4.00 72.14 14.71
CA ASP A 198 4.39 72.99 15.83
C ASP A 198 3.21 73.84 16.33
N THR A 199 2.24 73.16 16.97
CA THR A 199 1.19 73.84 17.75
C THR A 199 0.89 73.19 19.10
N LEU A 200 1.74 72.25 19.56
CA LEU A 200 1.66 71.66 20.90
C LEU A 200 2.95 71.95 21.66
N ASP A 201 2.79 72.44 22.88
CA ASP A 201 3.87 72.79 23.81
C ASP A 201 4.80 71.56 24.01
N PHE A 202 6.10 71.80 24.17
CA PHE A 202 7.12 70.75 24.16
C PHE A 202 6.85 69.68 25.26
N GLY A 203 6.25 70.11 26.38
CA GLY A 203 5.79 69.22 27.45
C GLY A 203 4.62 68.31 27.07
N GLU A 204 3.64 68.81 26.32
CA GLU A 204 2.48 68.03 25.86
C GLU A 204 2.90 66.95 24.86
N ARG A 205 3.92 67.23 24.04
CA ARG A 205 4.50 66.28 23.08
C ARG A 205 5.20 65.12 23.79
N ILE A 206 5.95 65.42 24.86
CA ILE A 206 6.60 64.40 25.70
C ILE A 206 5.56 63.52 26.39
N GLU A 207 4.51 64.11 26.97
CA GLU A 207 3.44 63.35 27.63
C GLU A 207 2.60 62.51 26.65
N LYS A 208 2.45 62.97 25.41
CA LYS A 208 1.85 62.17 24.33
C LYS A 208 2.72 60.95 24.02
N TYR A 209 4.03 61.13 23.82
CA TYR A 209 4.93 60.00 23.55
C TYR A 209 5.01 59.00 24.70
N LYS A 210 4.97 59.45 25.96
CA LYS A 210 4.88 58.54 27.12
C LYS A 210 3.62 57.69 27.08
N ARG A 211 2.46 58.30 26.78
CA ARG A 211 1.19 57.58 26.63
C ARG A 211 1.21 56.60 25.45
N ASP A 212 1.80 56.99 24.32
CA ASP A 212 1.91 56.13 23.14
C ASP A 212 2.85 54.93 23.40
N ILE A 213 3.96 55.14 24.12
CA ILE A 213 4.86 54.05 24.55
C ILE A 213 4.18 53.11 25.53
N GLU A 214 3.39 53.63 26.48
CA GLU A 214 2.66 52.82 27.44
C GLU A 214 1.54 51.99 26.77
N LEU A 215 0.80 52.60 25.82
CA LEU A 215 -0.17 51.89 24.99
C LEU A 215 0.48 50.80 24.13
N LEU A 216 1.69 51.05 23.61
CA LEU A 216 2.46 50.04 22.87
C LEU A 216 2.87 48.87 23.76
N ARG A 217 3.31 49.14 25.01
CA ARG A 217 3.62 48.09 25.98
C ARG A 217 2.41 47.24 26.32
N GLN A 218 1.28 47.88 26.64
CA GLN A 218 0.04 47.17 26.96
C GLN A 218 -0.45 46.33 25.78
N LYS A 219 -0.36 46.83 24.55
CA LYS A 219 -0.68 46.04 23.34
C LYS A 219 0.24 44.84 23.18
N LEU A 220 1.53 45.01 23.44
CA LEU A 220 2.52 43.95 23.30
C LEU A 220 2.27 42.84 24.33
N GLU A 221 2.02 43.20 25.59
CA GLU A 221 1.66 42.28 26.67
C GLU A 221 0.37 41.50 26.35
N LEU A 222 -0.68 42.18 25.85
CA LEU A 222 -1.92 41.53 25.42
C LEU A 222 -1.71 40.57 24.23
N THR A 223 -0.80 40.89 23.31
CA THR A 223 -0.47 39.98 22.20
C THR A 223 0.33 38.76 22.65
N GLU A 224 1.22 38.92 23.63
CA GLU A 224 1.97 37.82 24.24
C GLU A 224 1.03 36.88 25.02
N GLU A 225 0.09 37.42 25.81
CA GLU A 225 -0.93 36.64 26.51
C GLU A 225 -1.82 35.87 25.54
N GLN A 226 -2.29 36.52 24.46
CA GLN A 226 -3.07 35.83 23.43
C GLN A 226 -2.26 34.74 22.70
N ALA A 227 -0.96 34.94 22.47
CA ALA A 227 -0.11 33.92 21.89
C ALA A 227 0.06 32.73 22.84
N ALA A 228 0.25 33.00 24.14
CA ALA A 228 0.36 31.98 25.17
C ALA A 228 -0.94 31.17 25.32
N GLU A 229 -2.12 31.81 25.28
CA GLU A 229 -3.41 31.10 25.30
C GLU A 229 -3.61 30.24 24.05
N ARG A 230 -3.28 30.75 22.86
CA ARG A 230 -3.36 29.95 21.61
C ARG A 230 -2.44 28.75 21.67
N GLN A 231 -1.23 28.90 22.19
CA GLN A 231 -0.29 27.80 22.37
C GLN A 231 -0.82 26.78 23.39
N LYS A 232 -1.37 27.23 24.52
CA LYS A 232 -1.98 26.35 25.53
C LYS A 232 -3.14 25.55 24.96
N MET A 233 -4.00 26.18 24.16
CA MET A 233 -5.11 25.51 23.46
C MET A 233 -4.61 24.52 22.40
N ALA A 234 -3.57 24.86 21.64
CA ALA A 234 -2.99 23.94 20.67
C ALA A 234 -2.40 22.69 21.35
N VAL A 235 -1.71 22.88 22.48
CA VAL A 235 -1.16 21.77 23.27
C VAL A 235 -2.27 20.90 23.87
N SER A 236 -3.35 21.48 24.40
CA SER A 236 -4.45 20.69 24.97
C SER A 236 -5.18 19.86 23.90
N LEU A 237 -5.39 20.42 22.71
CA LEU A 237 -5.96 19.70 21.57
C LEU A 237 -5.05 18.56 21.10
N ALA A 238 -3.75 18.82 20.94
CA ALA A 238 -2.79 17.79 20.55
C ALA A 238 -2.70 16.66 21.58
N LEU A 239 -2.79 16.97 22.88
CA LEU A 239 -2.77 15.98 23.95
C LEU A 239 -4.04 15.13 23.95
N HIS A 240 -5.20 15.76 23.71
CA HIS A 240 -6.47 15.04 23.57
C HIS A 240 -6.49 14.13 22.33
N GLU A 241 -5.98 14.59 21.20
CA GLU A 241 -5.83 13.79 19.98
C GLU A 241 -4.90 12.59 20.20
N ALA A 242 -3.73 12.80 20.82
CA ALA A 242 -2.82 11.73 21.16
C ALA A 242 -3.42 10.70 22.16
N GLN A 243 -4.29 11.15 23.08
CA GLN A 243 -5.01 10.25 23.98
C GLN A 243 -6.02 9.38 23.25
N LEU A 244 -6.76 9.94 22.29
CA LEU A 244 -7.69 9.19 21.44
C LEU A 244 -6.94 8.16 20.58
N ASP A 245 -5.83 8.55 19.98
CA ASP A 245 -4.99 7.65 19.17
C ASP A 245 -4.43 6.51 20.01
N TYR A 246 -3.92 6.80 21.21
CA TYR A 246 -3.46 5.77 22.14
C TYR A 246 -4.58 4.80 22.52
N SER A 247 -5.78 5.32 22.84
CA SER A 247 -6.95 4.48 23.16
C SER A 247 -7.33 3.57 21.99
N ASN A 248 -7.30 4.10 20.76
CA ASN A 248 -7.61 3.32 19.55
C ASN A 248 -6.59 2.21 19.32
N VAL A 249 -5.30 2.48 19.49
CA VAL A 249 -4.24 1.47 19.36
C VAL A 249 -4.39 0.37 20.41
N VAL A 250 -4.72 0.72 21.65
CA VAL A 250 -4.94 -0.25 22.74
C VAL A 250 -6.15 -1.14 22.44
N GLU A 251 -7.29 -0.57 22.03
CA GLU A 251 -8.49 -1.34 21.66
C GLU A 251 -8.22 -2.24 20.45
N HIS A 252 -7.53 -1.75 19.43
CA HIS A 252 -7.17 -2.56 18.26
C HIS A 252 -6.25 -3.74 18.65
N MET A 253 -5.23 -3.49 19.47
CA MET A 253 -4.33 -4.54 19.94
C MET A 253 -5.06 -5.58 20.80
N LYS A 254 -6.02 -5.14 21.63
CA LYS A 254 -6.88 -6.04 22.41
C LYS A 254 -7.73 -6.93 21.51
N LEU A 255 -8.41 -6.36 20.51
CA LEU A 255 -9.20 -7.12 19.54
C LEU A 255 -8.34 -8.11 18.75
N GLU A 256 -7.13 -7.73 18.38
CA GLU A 256 -6.20 -8.63 17.70
C GLU A 256 -5.76 -9.80 18.60
N CYS A 257 -5.51 -9.55 19.87
CA CYS A 257 -5.21 -10.60 20.84
C CYS A 257 -6.39 -11.56 21.02
N GLU A 258 -7.62 -11.03 21.13
CA GLU A 258 -8.83 -11.84 21.22
C GLU A 258 -9.05 -12.69 19.95
N ARG A 259 -8.81 -12.12 18.77
CA ARG A 259 -8.88 -12.84 17.49
C ARG A 259 -7.88 -14.00 17.46
N ARG A 260 -6.60 -13.74 17.77
CA ARG A 260 -5.57 -14.80 17.81
C ARG A 260 -5.88 -15.89 18.83
N LEU A 261 -6.45 -15.51 19.98
CA LEU A 261 -6.89 -16.47 20.99
C LEU A 261 -8.04 -17.36 20.47
N ASN A 262 -9.00 -16.77 19.75
CA ASN A 262 -10.11 -17.51 19.16
C ASN A 262 -9.66 -18.43 18.03
N GLU A 263 -8.74 -17.97 17.16
CA GLU A 263 -8.09 -18.81 16.14
C GLU A 263 -7.38 -20.01 16.80
N TRP A 264 -6.59 -19.76 17.85
CA TRP A 264 -5.91 -20.85 18.57
C TRP A 264 -6.89 -21.85 19.22
N ARG A 265 -7.99 -21.36 19.82
CA ARG A 265 -9.05 -22.21 20.38
C ARG A 265 -9.73 -23.05 19.31
N HIS A 266 -9.99 -22.46 18.14
CA HIS A 266 -10.56 -23.18 17.00
C HIS A 266 -9.61 -24.27 16.51
N ASP A 267 -8.35 -23.94 16.29
CA ASP A 267 -7.33 -24.91 15.87
C ASP A 267 -7.17 -26.05 16.89
N GLU A 268 -7.23 -25.75 18.19
CA GLU A 268 -7.17 -26.78 19.22
C GLU A 268 -8.42 -27.68 19.22
N ALA A 269 -9.61 -27.11 18.99
CA ALA A 269 -10.84 -27.89 18.83
C ALA A 269 -10.79 -28.80 17.59
N VAL A 270 -10.24 -28.30 16.47
CA VAL A 270 -10.02 -29.10 15.25
C VAL A 270 -9.04 -30.23 15.54
N ARG A 271 -7.89 -29.96 16.17
CA ARG A 271 -6.91 -30.98 16.56
C ARG A 271 -7.51 -32.02 17.51
N ALA A 272 -8.37 -31.61 18.45
CA ALA A 272 -9.05 -32.54 19.35
C ALA A 272 -10.01 -33.45 18.58
N LYS A 273 -10.78 -32.90 17.65
CA LYS A 273 -11.70 -33.67 16.80
C LYS A 273 -10.96 -34.63 15.86
N GLU A 274 -9.83 -34.22 15.29
CA GLU A 274 -8.97 -35.08 14.48
C GLU A 274 -8.42 -36.25 15.30
N ARG A 275 -8.00 -36.00 16.55
CA ARG A 275 -7.57 -37.06 17.47
C ARG A 275 -8.70 -38.05 17.79
N GLU A 276 -9.91 -37.54 18.02
CA GLU A 276 -11.08 -38.38 18.26
C GLU A 276 -11.42 -39.24 17.03
N SER A 277 -11.43 -38.64 15.84
CA SER A 277 -11.65 -39.36 14.58
C SER A 277 -10.61 -40.46 14.37
N ALA A 278 -9.33 -40.18 14.63
CA ALA A 278 -8.26 -41.18 14.51
C ALA A 278 -8.45 -42.34 15.51
N MET A 279 -8.88 -42.05 16.74
CA MET A 279 -9.18 -43.11 17.72
C MET A 279 -10.39 -43.96 17.30
N ASP A 280 -11.41 -43.36 16.68
CA ASP A 280 -12.58 -44.10 16.21
C ASP A 280 -12.29 -44.97 14.99
N GLU A 281 -11.41 -44.50 14.09
CA GLU A 281 -10.85 -45.31 13.01
C GLU A 281 -10.05 -46.50 13.55
N ASP A 282 -9.20 -46.29 14.56
CA ASP A 282 -8.46 -47.38 15.23
C ASP A 282 -9.41 -48.38 15.90
N ARG A 283 -10.45 -47.91 16.59
CA ARG A 283 -11.49 -48.79 17.17
C ARG A 283 -12.21 -49.60 16.10
N TYR A 284 -12.53 -48.99 14.95
CA TYR A 284 -13.14 -49.70 13.83
C TYR A 284 -12.19 -50.74 13.25
N SER A 285 -10.91 -50.40 13.08
CA SER A 285 -9.87 -51.30 12.60
C SER A 285 -9.71 -52.52 13.52
N ILE A 286 -9.65 -52.32 14.84
CA ILE A 286 -9.57 -53.41 15.84
C ILE A 286 -10.82 -54.32 15.77
N ARG A 287 -12.03 -53.74 15.64
CA ARG A 287 -13.26 -54.53 15.49
C ARG A 287 -13.25 -55.35 14.21
N LEU A 288 -12.70 -54.81 13.12
CA LEU A 288 -12.60 -55.51 11.86
C LEU A 288 -11.56 -56.63 11.94
N GLU A 289 -10.40 -56.37 12.53
CA GLU A 289 -9.34 -57.36 12.74
C GLU A 289 -9.82 -58.52 13.62
N THR A 290 -10.51 -58.24 14.73
CA THR A 290 -11.10 -59.27 15.60
C THR A 290 -12.17 -60.10 14.87
N LYS A 291 -13.01 -59.47 14.04
CA LYS A 291 -13.97 -60.20 13.19
C LYS A 291 -13.25 -61.14 12.20
N HIS A 292 -12.18 -60.67 11.55
CA HIS A 292 -11.38 -61.50 10.65
C HIS A 292 -10.63 -62.60 11.38
N ALA A 293 -10.11 -62.35 12.58
CA ALA A 293 -9.45 -63.36 13.41
C ALA A 293 -10.43 -64.47 13.81
N LEU A 294 -11.66 -64.12 14.19
CA LEU A 294 -12.72 -65.09 14.49
C LEU A 294 -13.05 -65.95 13.26
N GLN A 295 -13.20 -65.31 12.09
CA GLN A 295 -13.46 -66.03 10.83
C GLN A 295 -12.32 -66.97 10.46
N ARG A 296 -11.06 -66.54 10.61
CA ARG A 296 -9.89 -67.40 10.39
C ARG A 296 -9.91 -68.60 11.34
N SER A 297 -10.17 -68.37 12.63
CA SER A 297 -10.27 -69.45 13.61
C SER A 297 -11.38 -70.46 13.26
N GLN A 298 -12.53 -70.01 12.78
CA GLN A 298 -13.60 -70.91 12.32
C GLN A 298 -13.19 -71.73 11.09
N ILE A 299 -12.46 -71.12 10.14
CA ILE A 299 -11.90 -71.83 8.98
C ILE A 299 -10.89 -72.86 9.45
N ASP A 300 -9.96 -72.49 10.33
CA ASP A 300 -8.92 -73.38 10.85
C ASP A 300 -9.54 -74.55 11.62
N GLN A 301 -10.57 -74.32 12.43
CA GLN A 301 -11.34 -75.39 13.10
C GLN A 301 -12.00 -76.33 12.09
N ARG A 302 -12.57 -75.80 11.00
CA ARG A 302 -13.19 -76.61 9.95
C ARG A 302 -12.16 -77.41 9.16
N VAL A 303 -11.00 -76.82 8.87
CA VAL A 303 -9.87 -77.51 8.23
C VAL A 303 -9.33 -78.60 9.14
N ALA A 304 -9.11 -78.33 10.42
CA ALA A 304 -8.65 -79.31 11.40
C ALA A 304 -9.67 -80.45 11.58
N TYR A 305 -10.97 -80.14 11.60
CA TYR A 305 -12.03 -81.15 11.63
C TYR A 305 -12.03 -82.02 10.38
N LEU A 306 -11.91 -81.41 9.19
CA LEU A 306 -11.83 -82.15 7.92
C LEU A 306 -10.55 -82.98 7.84
N GLN A 307 -9.42 -82.49 8.34
CA GLN A 307 -8.16 -83.22 8.43
C GLN A 307 -8.28 -84.42 9.37
N ALA A 308 -8.82 -84.24 10.57
CA ALA A 308 -9.11 -85.33 11.50
C ALA A 308 -10.08 -86.36 10.87
N GLN A 309 -11.13 -85.90 10.18
CA GLN A 309 -12.06 -86.77 9.47
C GLN A 309 -11.36 -87.55 8.33
N THR A 310 -10.45 -86.90 7.59
CA THR A 310 -9.64 -87.59 6.58
C THR A 310 -8.74 -88.63 7.23
N GLU A 311 -8.05 -88.32 8.33
CA GLU A 311 -7.21 -89.26 9.08
C GLU A 311 -8.00 -90.46 9.63
N PHE A 312 -9.26 -90.27 10.05
CA PHE A 312 -10.15 -91.37 10.42
C PHE A 312 -10.59 -92.23 9.22
N THR A 313 -10.70 -91.65 8.02
CA THR A 313 -11.06 -92.39 6.80
C THR A 313 -9.87 -93.03 6.06
N THR A 314 -8.65 -92.48 6.17
CA THR A 314 -7.41 -93.06 5.64
C THR A 314 -6.65 -93.91 6.66
N GLY A 315 -7.05 -93.90 7.93
CA GLY A 315 -6.46 -94.66 9.03
C GLY A 315 -6.97 -96.10 9.17
N ALA A 316 -6.91 -96.89 8.09
CA ALA A 316 -6.93 -98.36 8.17
C ALA A 316 -5.61 -98.95 7.66
N ARG A 317 -4.47 -98.48 8.19
CA ARG A 317 -3.22 -99.26 8.27
C ARG A 317 -2.12 -98.52 9.04
N GLY A 318 -1.67 -99.15 10.14
CA GLY A 318 -0.30 -98.99 10.64
C GLY A 318 -0.16 -98.32 12.00
N GLN A 319 -0.11 -99.13 13.06
CA GLN A 319 0.41 -98.76 14.38
C GLN A 319 1.90 -98.39 14.33
N ARG A 320 2.33 -97.53 15.26
CA ARG A 320 3.31 -97.80 16.36
C ARG A 320 4.41 -96.73 16.49
N GLY A 321 4.47 -96.12 17.68
CA GLY A 321 5.69 -95.53 18.26
C GLY A 321 5.52 -94.12 18.85
N PRO A 322 5.44 -93.94 20.18
CA PRO A 322 5.74 -92.67 20.82
C PRO A 322 7.26 -92.59 20.99
N ALA A 323 7.93 -91.86 20.10
CA ALA A 323 9.36 -91.57 20.21
C ALA A 323 9.52 -90.07 20.49
N GLU A 324 9.80 -89.79 21.76
CA GLU A 324 10.62 -88.70 22.29
C GLU A 324 11.01 -87.61 21.26
N SER A 325 10.24 -86.53 21.24
CA SER A 325 10.71 -85.24 20.72
C SER A 325 10.77 -84.28 21.91
N ASP A 326 11.95 -84.15 22.49
CA ASP A 326 12.28 -83.20 23.58
C ASP A 326 12.27 -81.73 23.13
N PHE A 327 11.70 -81.41 21.97
CA PHE A 327 11.28 -80.05 21.65
C PHE A 327 9.90 -79.82 22.26
N SER A 328 9.91 -79.52 23.57
CA SER A 328 8.68 -79.20 24.28
C SER A 328 7.93 -78.10 23.53
N ILE A 329 6.63 -78.29 23.32
CA ILE A 329 5.73 -77.31 22.70
C ILE A 329 5.87 -75.92 23.36
N GLY A 330 6.23 -75.87 24.65
CA GLY A 330 6.53 -74.62 25.37
C GLY A 330 7.81 -73.91 24.94
N THR A 331 8.87 -74.62 24.53
CA THR A 331 10.11 -74.00 24.01
C THR A 331 9.91 -73.41 22.62
N LEU A 332 9.07 -74.04 21.78
CA LEU A 332 8.70 -73.50 20.47
C LEU A 332 7.84 -72.23 20.62
N ASP A 333 6.91 -72.22 21.57
CA ASP A 333 6.04 -71.08 21.86
C ASP A 333 6.85 -69.88 22.41
N GLU A 334 7.86 -70.14 23.26
CA GLU A 334 8.77 -69.11 23.76
C GLU A 334 9.63 -68.48 22.62
N VAL A 335 10.08 -69.29 21.66
CA VAL A 335 10.80 -68.80 20.47
C VAL A 335 9.88 -68.00 19.56
N LEU A 336 8.63 -68.43 19.38
CA LEU A 336 7.60 -67.70 18.62
C LEU A 336 7.29 -66.35 19.26
N VAL A 337 7.06 -66.30 20.57
CA VAL A 337 6.82 -65.05 21.32
C VAL A 337 8.04 -64.13 21.25
N ARG A 338 9.27 -64.65 21.39
CA ARG A 338 10.50 -63.85 21.20
C ARG A 338 10.60 -63.29 19.79
N MET A 339 10.32 -64.08 18.77
CA MET A 339 10.36 -63.65 17.36
C MET A 339 9.29 -62.59 17.08
N GLN A 340 8.07 -62.74 17.61
CA GLN A 340 7.00 -61.76 17.50
C GLN A 340 7.34 -60.45 18.22
N LEU A 341 7.90 -60.52 19.43
CA LEU A 341 8.37 -59.34 20.16
C LEU A 341 9.50 -58.62 19.42
N GLU A 342 10.44 -59.35 18.81
CA GLU A 342 11.51 -58.77 18.01
C GLU A 342 10.99 -58.14 16.70
N GLN A 343 9.98 -58.75 16.06
CA GLN A 343 9.28 -58.14 14.93
C GLN A 343 8.54 -56.86 15.32
N VAL A 344 7.89 -56.82 16.49
CA VAL A 344 7.25 -55.60 16.99
C VAL A 344 8.29 -54.54 17.31
N ARG A 345 9.42 -54.92 17.92
CA ARG A 345 10.53 -54.01 18.22
C ARG A 345 11.12 -53.39 16.95
N THR A 346 11.40 -54.21 15.93
CA THR A 346 11.94 -53.73 14.64
C THR A 346 10.96 -52.80 13.93
N ARG A 347 9.66 -53.16 13.85
CA ARG A 347 8.62 -52.28 13.28
C ARG A 347 8.50 -50.95 14.03
N ARG A 348 8.54 -50.96 15.36
CA ARG A 348 8.52 -49.73 16.17
C ARG A 348 9.75 -48.85 15.90
N PHE A 349 10.93 -49.47 15.78
CA PHE A 349 12.17 -48.74 15.48
C PHE A 349 12.14 -48.13 14.08
N GLU A 350 11.64 -48.86 13.08
CA GLU A 350 11.44 -48.33 11.73
C GLU A 350 10.41 -47.19 11.68
N ALA A 351 9.30 -47.32 12.40
CA ALA A 351 8.30 -46.26 12.52
C ALA A 351 8.92 -45.00 13.15
N LEU A 352 9.71 -45.14 14.21
CA LEU A 352 10.43 -44.04 14.84
C LEU A 352 11.41 -43.37 13.86
N LYS A 353 12.16 -44.16 13.08
CA LYS A 353 13.06 -43.65 12.04
C LYS A 353 12.30 -42.84 10.98
N LYS A 354 11.14 -43.34 10.52
CA LYS A 354 10.28 -42.62 9.57
C LYS A 354 9.75 -41.31 10.16
N VAL A 355 9.29 -41.31 11.41
CA VAL A 355 8.81 -40.10 12.10
C VAL A 355 9.92 -39.05 12.23
N LEU A 356 11.14 -39.47 12.59
CA LEU A 356 12.30 -38.57 12.66
C LEU A 356 12.65 -37.97 11.28
N LEU A 357 12.61 -38.78 10.22
CA LEU A 357 12.81 -38.29 8.85
C LEU A 357 11.72 -37.29 8.43
N ILE A 358 10.46 -37.55 8.75
CA ILE A 358 9.35 -36.62 8.47
C ILE A 358 9.55 -35.31 9.24
N ARG A 359 9.91 -35.38 10.53
CA ARG A 359 10.20 -34.18 11.35
C ARG A 359 11.35 -33.38 10.74
N HIS A 360 12.44 -34.04 10.36
CA HIS A 360 13.58 -33.39 9.72
C HIS A 360 13.20 -32.76 8.38
N ALA A 361 12.39 -33.44 7.55
CA ALA A 361 11.92 -32.91 6.28
C ALA A 361 11.04 -31.67 6.48
N LYS A 362 10.14 -31.69 7.48
CA LYS A 362 9.30 -30.52 7.85
C LYS A 362 10.16 -29.33 8.28
N LEU A 363 11.12 -29.55 9.18
CA LEU A 363 12.05 -28.50 9.64
C LEU A 363 12.89 -27.92 8.50
N ASN A 364 13.39 -28.76 7.61
CA ASN A 364 14.13 -28.30 6.43
C ASN A 364 13.24 -27.49 5.48
N ARG A 365 11.97 -27.88 5.32
CA ARG A 365 11.01 -27.16 4.48
C ARG A 365 10.74 -25.76 5.05
N SER A 366 10.44 -25.67 6.36
CA SER A 366 10.21 -24.39 7.03
C SER A 366 11.47 -23.51 7.00
N ALA A 367 12.66 -24.09 7.20
CA ALA A 367 13.91 -23.34 7.12
C ALA A 367 14.17 -22.79 5.71
N LYS A 368 13.93 -23.58 4.66
CA LYS A 368 14.02 -23.13 3.26
C LYS A 368 13.03 -22.01 2.96
N GLU A 369 11.80 -22.13 3.44
CA GLU A 369 10.77 -21.11 3.25
C GLU A 369 11.15 -19.79 3.92
N LEU A 370 11.61 -19.82 5.17
CA LEU A 370 12.10 -18.64 5.89
C LEU A 370 13.29 -18.00 5.15
N PHE A 371 14.22 -18.82 4.67
CA PHE A 371 15.36 -18.33 3.88
C PHE A 371 14.93 -17.66 2.58
N CYS A 372 13.97 -18.25 1.85
CA CYS A 372 13.40 -17.65 0.64
C CYS A 372 12.71 -16.31 0.94
N ARG A 373 11.88 -16.25 2.00
CA ARG A 373 11.21 -15.01 2.44
C ARG A 373 12.23 -13.93 2.78
N TRP A 374 13.26 -14.26 3.56
CA TRP A 374 14.34 -13.33 3.90
C TRP A 374 15.06 -12.82 2.64
N LYS A 375 15.41 -13.69 1.70
CA LYS A 375 16.07 -13.31 0.45
C LYS A 375 15.21 -12.33 -0.37
N ILE A 376 13.91 -12.59 -0.48
CA ILE A 376 12.95 -11.70 -1.18
C ILE A 376 12.85 -10.35 -0.47
N GLN A 377 12.79 -10.34 0.86
CA GLN A 377 12.72 -9.10 1.64
C GLN A 377 13.99 -8.25 1.47
N VAL A 378 15.18 -8.87 1.47
CA VAL A 378 16.44 -8.19 1.22
C VAL A 378 16.52 -7.64 -0.21
N SER A 379 16.06 -8.39 -1.22
CA SER A 379 16.01 -7.86 -2.59
C SER A 379 15.02 -6.70 -2.73
N ASN A 380 13.84 -6.81 -2.12
CA ASN A 380 12.81 -5.76 -2.20
C ASN A 380 13.28 -4.47 -1.52
N THR A 381 13.89 -4.56 -0.34
CA THR A 381 14.46 -3.40 0.34
C THR A 381 15.59 -2.75 -0.47
N ARG A 382 16.44 -3.54 -1.13
CA ARG A 382 17.47 -3.02 -2.05
C ARG A 382 16.85 -2.29 -3.25
N ILE A 383 15.83 -2.86 -3.88
CA ILE A 383 15.13 -2.25 -5.02
C ILE A 383 14.43 -0.95 -4.61
N LEU A 384 13.75 -0.93 -3.46
CA LEU A 384 13.10 0.27 -2.93
C LEU A 384 14.11 1.40 -2.68
N ARG A 385 15.27 1.09 -2.07
CA ARG A 385 16.36 2.07 -1.89
C ARG A 385 16.88 2.61 -3.22
N LEU A 386 17.08 1.74 -4.21
CA LEU A 386 17.51 2.16 -5.54
C LEU A 386 16.46 3.08 -6.21
N ASN A 387 15.18 2.72 -6.13
CA ASN A 387 14.09 3.53 -6.66
C ASN A 387 14.01 4.89 -5.98
N ALA A 388 14.20 4.97 -4.66
CA ALA A 388 14.26 6.24 -3.94
C ALA A 388 15.41 7.13 -4.43
N VAL A 389 16.61 6.55 -4.65
CA VAL A 389 17.76 7.28 -5.20
C VAL A 389 17.48 7.77 -6.62
N LEU A 390 16.91 6.93 -7.48
CA LEU A 390 16.54 7.33 -8.84
C LEU A 390 15.47 8.42 -8.86
N HIS A 391 14.49 8.36 -7.96
CA HIS A 391 13.46 9.38 -7.83
C HIS A 391 14.05 10.72 -7.38
N MET A 392 14.95 10.72 -6.38
CA MET A 392 15.68 11.91 -5.96
C MET A 392 16.54 12.48 -7.10
N HIS A 393 17.23 11.62 -7.85
CA HIS A 393 18.02 12.06 -9.00
C HIS A 393 17.15 12.74 -10.08
N ARG A 394 15.96 12.19 -10.38
CA ARG A 394 15.00 12.82 -11.28
C ARG A 394 14.53 14.19 -10.78
N ILE A 395 14.23 14.32 -9.49
CA ILE A 395 13.87 15.61 -8.89
C ILE A 395 15.00 16.63 -9.06
N VAL A 396 16.25 16.23 -8.77
CA VAL A 396 17.42 17.10 -8.92
C VAL A 396 17.58 17.55 -10.37
N LEU A 397 17.48 16.64 -11.34
CA LEU A 397 17.53 16.97 -12.77
C LEU A 397 16.42 17.95 -13.17
N HIS A 398 15.19 17.75 -12.67
CA HIS A 398 14.09 18.69 -12.92
C HIS A 398 14.36 20.07 -12.32
N LEU A 399 14.90 20.14 -11.09
CA LEU A 399 15.27 21.42 -10.48
C LEU A 399 16.37 22.13 -11.26
N GLU A 400 17.40 21.41 -11.72
CA GLU A 400 18.44 21.96 -12.60
C GLU A 400 17.87 22.47 -13.93
N SER A 401 16.96 21.72 -14.55
CA SER A 401 16.30 22.16 -15.79
C SER A 401 15.50 23.45 -15.59
N ARG A 402 14.79 23.58 -14.46
CA ARG A 402 14.05 24.79 -14.09
C ARG A 402 14.98 25.98 -13.84
N LYS A 403 16.12 25.76 -13.17
CA LYS A 403 17.16 26.80 -12.99
C LYS A 403 17.70 27.28 -14.33
N LYS A 404 18.06 26.36 -15.24
CA LYS A 404 18.52 26.70 -16.59
C LYS A 404 17.47 27.49 -17.38
N LEU A 405 16.20 27.09 -17.29
CA LEU A 405 15.09 27.79 -17.94
C LEU A 405 14.88 29.20 -17.35
N ALA A 406 14.99 29.36 -16.02
CA ALA A 406 14.92 30.65 -15.37
C ALA A 406 16.05 31.58 -15.84
N CYS A 407 17.30 31.09 -15.87
CA CYS A 407 18.43 31.85 -16.41
C CYS A 407 18.22 32.24 -17.88
N PHE A 408 17.71 31.33 -18.71
CA PHE A 408 17.40 31.61 -20.10
C PHE A 408 16.31 32.67 -20.26
N ASN A 409 15.26 32.64 -19.43
CA ASN A 409 14.19 33.63 -19.44
C ASN A 409 14.69 35.02 -19.01
N THR A 410 15.57 35.08 -18.00
CA THR A 410 16.22 36.33 -17.58
C THR A 410 17.12 36.89 -18.67
N TRP A 411 17.92 36.05 -19.32
CA TRP A 411 18.73 36.46 -20.47
C TRP A 411 17.83 36.98 -21.60
N ARG A 412 16.74 36.27 -21.91
CA ARG A 412 15.78 36.69 -22.95
C ARG A 412 15.11 38.02 -22.62
N SER A 413 14.77 38.30 -21.36
CA SER A 413 14.20 39.59 -20.97
C SER A 413 15.22 40.72 -21.10
N GLN A 414 16.47 40.49 -20.70
CA GLN A 414 17.57 41.45 -20.87
C GLN A 414 17.81 41.79 -22.35
N VAL A 415 17.82 40.78 -23.23
CA VAL A 415 17.96 40.99 -24.69
C VAL A 415 16.81 41.83 -25.24
N ARG A 416 15.56 41.57 -24.83
CA ARG A 416 14.40 42.38 -25.23
C ARG A 416 14.52 43.82 -24.74
N GLN A 417 14.99 44.01 -23.51
CA GLN A 417 15.19 45.34 -22.93
C GLN A 417 16.28 46.12 -23.70
N LEU A 418 17.39 45.47 -24.05
CA LEU A 418 18.44 46.06 -24.88
C LEU A 418 17.92 46.44 -26.27
N GLN A 419 17.11 45.58 -26.90
CA GLN A 419 16.46 45.89 -28.18
C GLN A 419 15.55 47.13 -28.05
N ALA A 420 14.71 47.18 -27.01
CA ALA A 420 13.84 48.32 -26.76
C ALA A 420 14.63 49.63 -26.55
N HIS A 421 15.71 49.60 -25.77
CA HIS A 421 16.59 50.77 -25.59
C HIS A 421 17.28 51.17 -26.90
N THR A 422 17.67 50.21 -27.73
CA THR A 422 18.28 50.49 -29.04
C THR A 422 17.29 51.19 -29.96
N PHE A 423 16.04 50.71 -30.03
CA PHE A 423 14.96 51.37 -30.77
C PHE A 423 14.66 52.77 -30.22
N GLN A 424 14.60 52.92 -28.90
CA GLN A 424 14.39 54.22 -28.26
C GLN A 424 15.52 55.21 -28.60
N ALA A 425 16.78 54.77 -28.55
CA ALA A 425 17.93 55.61 -28.91
C ALA A 425 17.90 56.03 -30.38
N GLN A 426 17.52 55.13 -31.29
CA GLN A 426 17.34 55.44 -32.71
C GLN A 426 16.21 56.47 -32.91
N ALA A 427 15.05 56.26 -32.27
CA ALA A 427 13.92 57.19 -32.34
C ALA A 427 14.29 58.58 -31.81
N LEU A 428 14.95 58.67 -30.64
CA LEU A 428 15.42 59.92 -30.07
C LEU A 428 16.46 60.62 -30.97
N SER A 429 17.35 59.85 -31.61
CA SER A 429 18.31 60.38 -32.58
C SER A 429 17.59 61.01 -33.79
N CYS A 430 16.58 60.33 -34.35
CA CYS A 430 15.75 60.85 -35.43
C CYS A 430 15.00 62.13 -35.00
N TRP A 431 14.39 62.14 -33.82
CA TRP A 431 13.68 63.31 -33.29
C TRP A 431 14.62 64.48 -33.06
N ASN A 432 15.80 64.24 -32.47
CA ASN A 432 16.82 65.27 -32.27
C ASN A 432 17.30 65.86 -33.60
N ARG A 433 17.48 65.04 -34.64
CA ARG A 433 17.80 65.52 -35.99
C ARG A 433 16.68 66.39 -36.56
N MET A 434 15.42 65.97 -36.41
CA MET A 434 14.25 66.74 -36.88
C MET A 434 14.14 68.09 -36.18
N ILE A 435 14.26 68.11 -34.84
CA ILE A 435 14.29 69.34 -34.04
C ILE A 435 15.48 70.23 -34.43
N ALA A 436 16.66 69.66 -34.70
CA ALA A 436 17.80 70.42 -35.16
C ALA A 436 17.54 71.09 -36.51
N VAL A 437 16.90 70.38 -37.45
CA VAL A 437 16.48 70.95 -38.75
C VAL A 437 15.47 72.08 -38.55
N GLU A 438 14.45 71.90 -37.71
CA GLU A 438 13.47 72.95 -37.38
C GLU A 438 14.15 74.18 -36.76
N ARG A 439 15.09 73.97 -35.83
CA ARG A 439 15.86 75.07 -35.21
C ARG A 439 16.70 75.82 -36.25
N ILE A 440 17.36 75.11 -37.17
CA ILE A 440 18.15 75.73 -38.25
C ILE A 440 17.22 76.52 -39.18
N SER A 441 16.07 75.95 -39.57
CA SER A 441 15.06 76.65 -40.39
C SER A 441 14.61 77.95 -39.73
N HIS A 442 14.26 77.90 -38.44
CA HIS A 442 13.83 79.08 -37.71
C HIS A 442 14.93 80.16 -37.61
N VAL A 443 16.20 79.77 -37.45
CA VAL A 443 17.33 80.72 -37.49
C VAL A 443 17.48 81.34 -38.88
N ILE A 444 17.32 80.57 -39.96
CA ILE A 444 17.34 81.07 -41.34
C ILE A 444 16.18 82.04 -41.57
N ASP A 445 14.97 81.70 -41.14
CA ASP A 445 13.79 82.57 -41.26
C ASP A 445 13.98 83.87 -40.48
N GLN A 446 14.52 83.81 -39.25
CA GLN A 446 14.82 85.01 -38.46
C GLN A 446 15.90 85.90 -39.08
N THR A 447 16.92 85.30 -39.72
CA THR A 447 18.01 86.05 -40.35
C THR A 447 17.62 86.62 -41.70
N THR A 448 16.77 85.94 -42.48
CA THR A 448 16.22 86.45 -43.75
C THR A 448 15.17 87.54 -43.54
N VAL A 449 14.33 87.45 -42.51
CA VAL A 449 13.37 88.52 -42.16
C VAL A 449 14.08 89.77 -41.62
N ARG A 450 15.24 89.64 -40.96
CA ARG A 450 16.05 90.77 -40.48
C ARG A 450 16.99 91.38 -41.52
N SER A 451 17.31 90.66 -42.59
CA SER A 451 18.21 91.14 -43.65
C SER A 451 17.49 91.76 -44.84
N LEU A 452 16.15 91.80 -44.83
CA LEU A 452 15.40 92.74 -45.67
C LEU A 452 15.74 94.17 -45.22
N PRO A 453 16.46 94.97 -46.03
CA PRO A 453 16.63 96.37 -45.70
C PRO A 453 15.23 96.99 -45.72
N THR A 454 14.80 97.52 -44.58
CA THR A 454 13.82 98.62 -44.56
C THR A 454 14.43 99.76 -45.36
N PHE A 455 14.24 99.73 -46.68
CA PHE A 455 14.36 100.92 -47.49
C PHE A 455 13.34 101.93 -46.94
N PRO A 456 13.77 103.12 -46.49
CA PRO A 456 12.85 104.17 -46.16
C PRO A 456 12.19 104.61 -47.48
N LEU A 457 10.91 104.31 -47.63
CA LEU A 457 10.07 104.91 -48.66
C LEU A 457 9.92 106.39 -48.30
N ALA A 458 10.81 107.21 -48.86
CA ALA A 458 10.63 108.65 -48.97
C ALA A 458 9.64 108.93 -50.12
N ILE A 459 8.47 109.44 -49.73
CA ILE A 459 7.59 110.43 -50.38
C ILE A 459 7.59 110.50 -51.92
N ALA A 460 6.42 110.24 -52.51
CA ALA A 460 5.72 111.14 -53.43
C ALA A 460 4.20 110.91 -53.33
#